data_AF-A0A3N5QXN1-F1
#
_entry.id   AF-A0A3N5QXN1-F1
#
_cell.length_a   1.000
_cell.length_b   1.000
_cell.length_c   1.000
_cell.angle_alpha   90.00
_cell.angle_beta   90.00
_cell.angle_gamma   90.00
#
_symmetry.space_group_name_H-M   'P 1'
#
loop_
_entity.id
_entity.type
_entity.pdbx_description
1 polymer ?
#
loop_
_entity_poly.entity_id
_entity_poly.type
_entity_poly.pdbx_seq_one_letter_code
_entity_poly.pdbx_strand_id
1 'polypeptide(L)'
;PEEEIIEDAEKLFQELEEMGPTFIKLGQLLSTRTDLLSPIYTEALTKLQDKVQPFPFEEVDEIISSQLGAKLNTLFLEFDKKPVAAASLAQVH
;
A
#
# COMPACT_ATOMS: atom_id res chain seq x y z
N PRO A 1 -14.41 -17.45 22.87
CA PRO A 1 -13.40 -18.52 22.60
C PRO A 1 -12.66 -18.18 21.30
N GLU A 2 -11.45 -18.69 21.07
CA GLU A 2 -10.51 -18.33 19.97
C GLU A 2 -11.08 -17.72 18.66
N GLU A 3 -12.20 -18.23 18.13
CA GLU A 3 -12.95 -17.61 17.01
C GLU A 3 -13.25 -16.12 17.19
N GLU A 4 -13.67 -15.70 18.39
CA GLU A 4 -13.96 -14.30 18.72
C GLU A 4 -12.71 -13.41 18.61
N ILE A 5 -11.53 -13.94 18.97
CA ILE A 5 -10.26 -13.22 18.86
C ILE A 5 -9.85 -13.07 17.40
N ILE A 6 -10.13 -14.08 16.57
CA ILE A 6 -9.87 -14.04 15.13
C ILE A 6 -10.78 -12.98 14.48
N GLU A 7 -12.07 -12.96 14.82
CA GLU A 7 -13.00 -11.94 14.33
C GLU A 7 -12.58 -10.53 14.75
N ASP A 8 -12.16 -10.33 16.00
CA ASP A 8 -11.66 -9.04 16.49
C ASP A 8 -10.39 -8.58 15.76
N ALA A 9 -9.47 -9.51 15.45
CA ALA A 9 -8.24 -9.21 14.72
C ALA A 9 -8.52 -8.80 13.26
N GLU A 10 -9.43 -9.49 12.57
CA GLU A 10 -9.88 -9.12 11.22
C GLU A 10 -10.59 -7.77 11.22
N LYS A 11 -11.43 -7.50 12.22
CA LYS A 11 -12.12 -6.23 12.36
C LYS A 11 -11.14 -5.07 12.55
N LEU A 12 -10.13 -5.24 13.40
CA LEU A 12 -9.08 -4.24 13.59
C LEU A 12 -8.32 -3.97 12.28
N PHE A 13 -8.01 -5.00 11.50
CA PHE A 13 -7.41 -4.85 10.17
C PHE A 13 -8.27 -3.96 9.27
N GLN A 14 -9.57 -4.27 9.13
CA GLN A 14 -10.50 -3.51 8.29
C GLN A 14 -10.65 -2.06 8.74
N GLU A 15 -10.81 -1.83 10.05
CA GLU A 15 -10.93 -0.46 10.59
C GLU A 15 -9.67 0.37 10.29
N LEU A 16 -8.48 -0.19 10.48
CA LEU A 16 -7.23 0.52 10.19
C LEU A 16 -7.04 0.81 8.69
N GLU A 17 -7.51 -0.08 7.81
CA GLU A 17 -7.51 0.12 6.36
C GLU A 17 -8.47 1.26 5.97
N GLU A 18 -9.71 1.22 6.47
CA GLU A 18 -10.74 2.23 6.19
C GLU A 18 -10.37 3.64 6.70
N MET A 19 -9.65 3.72 7.81
CA MET A 19 -9.15 4.98 8.36
C MET A 19 -8.00 5.61 7.53
N GLY A 20 -7.46 4.86 6.56
CA GLY A 20 -6.59 5.40 5.52
C GLY A 20 -5.10 5.45 5.87
N PRO A 21 -4.29 6.20 5.09
CA PRO A 21 -2.83 6.02 5.01
C PRO A 21 -2.06 6.11 6.32
N THR A 22 -2.50 6.94 7.26
CA THR A 22 -1.86 7.08 8.58
C THR A 22 -2.06 5.82 9.42
N PHE A 23 -3.26 5.25 9.42
CA PHE A 23 -3.62 4.07 10.21
C PHE A 23 -3.11 2.79 9.56
N ILE A 24 -3.06 2.74 8.23
CA ILE A 24 -2.32 1.70 7.49
C ILE A 24 -0.87 1.62 7.98
N LYS A 25 -0.15 2.75 8.04
CA LYS A 25 1.24 2.78 8.55
C LYS A 25 1.36 2.34 10.00
N LEU A 26 0.40 2.71 10.85
CA LEU A 26 0.37 2.27 12.24
C LEU A 26 0.17 0.76 12.34
N GLY A 27 -0.79 0.20 11.59
CA GLY A 27 -1.04 -1.24 11.56
C GLY A 27 0.15 -2.03 11.01
N GLN A 28 0.83 -1.51 9.98
CA GLN A 28 2.08 -2.08 9.46
C GLN A 28 3.19 -2.10 10.53
N LEU A 29 3.30 -1.05 11.35
CA LEU A 29 4.26 -1.03 12.46
C LEU A 29 3.87 -2.05 13.54
N LEU A 30 2.59 -2.11 13.91
CA LEU A 30 2.07 -3.04 14.91
C LEU A 30 2.18 -4.51 14.48
N SER A 31 2.04 -4.82 13.20
CA SER A 31 2.17 -6.19 12.69
C SER A 31 3.56 -6.78 12.89
N THR A 32 4.58 -5.94 13.12
CA THR A 32 5.96 -6.39 13.44
C THR A 32 6.22 -6.58 14.94
N ARG A 33 5.31 -6.16 15.82
CA ARG A 33 5.47 -6.16 17.28
C ARG A 33 4.90 -7.41 17.93
N THR A 34 5.50 -8.56 17.60
CA THR A 34 5.16 -9.88 18.21
C THR A 34 5.40 -9.92 19.73
N ASP A 35 6.13 -8.94 20.26
CA ASP A 35 6.31 -8.71 21.70
C ASP A 35 5.14 -7.97 22.37
N LEU A 36 4.25 -7.32 21.59
CA LEU A 36 3.09 -6.58 22.08
C LEU A 36 1.75 -7.22 21.74
N LEU A 37 1.65 -7.85 20.57
CA LEU A 37 0.42 -8.41 20.04
C LEU A 37 0.54 -9.93 19.88
N SER A 38 -0.58 -10.63 20.05
CA SER A 38 -0.61 -12.07 19.80
C SER A 38 -0.41 -12.37 18.31
N PRO A 39 0.02 -13.60 17.96
CA PRO A 39 0.20 -14.00 16.56
C PRO A 39 -1.02 -13.74 15.68
N ILE A 40 -2.23 -13.96 16.21
CA ILE A 40 -3.51 -13.74 15.51
C ILE A 40 -3.65 -12.29 15.03
N TYR A 41 -3.36 -11.31 15.90
CA TYR A 41 -3.42 -9.90 15.52
C TYR A 41 -2.29 -9.51 14.56
N THR A 42 -1.05 -9.96 14.80
CA THR A 42 0.06 -9.62 13.89
C THR A 42 -0.14 -10.18 12.49
N GLU A 43 -0.74 -11.37 12.36
CA GLU A 43 -1.04 -11.99 11.07
C GLU A 43 -2.14 -11.22 10.33
N ALA A 44 -3.24 -10.87 11.01
CA ALA A 44 -4.29 -10.04 10.41
C ALA A 44 -3.75 -8.68 9.95
N LEU A 45 -2.96 -8.00 10.79
CA LEU A 45 -2.38 -6.69 10.46
C LEU A 45 -1.30 -6.75 9.37
N THR A 46 -0.70 -7.92 9.11
CA THR A 46 0.27 -8.07 8.01
C THR A 46 -0.39 -7.86 6.64
N LYS A 47 -1.71 -8.06 6.52
CA LYS A 47 -2.47 -7.73 5.31
C LYS A 47 -2.41 -6.24 4.95
N LEU A 48 -2.18 -5.34 5.92
CA LEU A 48 -1.95 -3.91 5.64
C LEU A 48 -0.62 -3.64 4.94
N GLN A 49 0.28 -4.63 4.89
CA GLN A 49 1.51 -4.57 4.11
C GLN A 49 1.30 -5.06 2.67
N ASP A 50 0.10 -5.55 2.32
CA ASP A 50 -0.16 -6.05 0.98
C ASP A 50 0.11 -4.98 -0.06
N LYS A 51 0.66 -5.45 -1.18
CA LYS A 51 1.09 -4.58 -2.27
C LYS A 51 -0.13 -3.85 -2.82
N VAL A 52 -0.13 -2.53 -2.65
CA VAL A 52 -1.06 -1.66 -3.36
C VAL A 52 -0.91 -1.94 -4.85
N GLN A 53 -2.01 -2.22 -5.53
CA GLN A 53 -1.96 -2.42 -6.97
C GLN A 53 -1.50 -1.10 -7.63
N PRO A 54 -0.56 -1.16 -8.57
CA PRO A 54 -0.21 0.02 -9.34
C PRO A 54 -1.42 0.53 -10.10
N PHE A 55 -1.50 1.84 -10.25
CA PHE A 55 -2.49 2.47 -11.11
C PHE A 55 -2.04 2.38 -12.59
N PRO A 56 -2.97 2.52 -13.55
CA PRO A 56 -2.69 2.38 -14.98
C PRO A 56 -1.55 3.28 -15.45
N PHE A 57 -0.73 2.79 -16.38
CA PHE A 57 0.40 3.54 -16.94
C PHE A 57 -0.07 4.80 -17.68
N GLU A 58 -1.28 4.79 -18.22
CA GLU A 58 -1.89 5.94 -18.89
C GLU A 58 -1.97 7.16 -17.96
N GLU A 59 -2.32 6.95 -16.68
CA GLU A 59 -2.33 8.03 -15.69
C GLU A 59 -0.90 8.53 -15.38
N VAL A 60 0.10 7.63 -15.40
CA VAL A 60 1.52 8.02 -15.24
C VAL A 60 1.96 8.95 -16.36
N ASP A 61 1.62 8.61 -17.61
CA ASP A 61 1.95 9.42 -18.80
C ASP A 61 1.27 10.80 -18.75
N GLU A 62 0.02 10.85 -18.33
CA GLU A 62 -0.72 12.11 -18.14
C GLU A 62 -0.13 12.98 -17.01
N ILE A 63 0.20 12.39 -15.86
CA ILE A 63 0.78 13.11 -14.72
C ILE A 63 2.16 13.68 -15.11
N ILE A 64 3.05 12.87 -15.68
CA ILE A 64 4.39 13.32 -16.07
C ILE A 64 4.28 14.39 -17.17
N SER A 65 3.46 14.16 -18.20
CA SER A 65 3.31 15.10 -19.31
C SER A 65 2.73 16.44 -18.88
N SER A 66 1.76 16.44 -17.95
CA SER A 66 1.16 17.66 -17.43
C SER A 66 2.09 18.43 -16.48
N GLN A 67 2.87 17.74 -15.66
CA GLN A 67 3.79 18.39 -14.71
C GLN A 67 5.08 18.89 -15.36
N LEU A 68 5.58 18.21 -16.40
CA LEU A 68 6.85 18.53 -17.06
C LEU A 68 6.66 19.24 -18.42
N GLY A 69 5.43 19.30 -18.94
CA GLY A 69 5.08 20.05 -20.15
C GLY A 69 5.53 19.42 -21.47
N ALA A 70 5.91 18.14 -21.46
CA ALA A 70 6.36 17.41 -22.65
C ALA A 70 6.03 15.91 -22.53
N LYS A 71 5.98 15.21 -23.67
CA LYS A 71 5.66 13.78 -23.70
C LYS A 71 6.80 12.95 -23.11
N LEU A 72 6.48 11.84 -22.45
CA LEU A 72 7.48 10.92 -21.87
C LEU A 72 8.62 10.55 -22.83
N ASN A 73 8.28 10.22 -24.08
CA ASN A 73 9.24 9.81 -25.12
C ASN A 73 10.18 10.93 -25.60
N THR A 74 9.95 12.17 -25.17
CA THR A 74 10.83 13.32 -25.42
C THR A 74 11.68 13.67 -24.20
N LEU A 75 11.26 13.23 -23.01
CA LEU A 75 11.90 13.53 -21.73
C LEU A 75 12.93 12.48 -21.33
N PHE A 76 12.68 11.21 -21.66
CA PHE A 76 13.50 10.08 -21.26
C PHE A 76 13.97 9.27 -22.47
N LEU A 77 15.19 8.74 -22.40
CA LEU A 77 15.72 7.81 -23.41
C LEU A 77 14.94 6.48 -23.38
N GLU A 78 14.67 5.99 -22.17
CA GLU A 78 13.92 4.76 -21.89
C GLU A 78 13.05 4.99 -20.64
N PHE A 79 11.88 4.35 -20.61
CA PHE A 79 10.97 4.38 -19.46
C PHE A 79 10.21 3.05 -19.36
N ASP A 80 10.28 2.37 -18.20
CA ASP A 80 9.55 1.11 -18.00
C ASP A 80 8.08 1.40 -17.66
N LYS A 81 7.18 0.82 -18.46
CA LYS A 81 5.73 0.94 -18.22
C LYS A 81 5.29 0.15 -17.00
N LYS A 82 6.07 -0.86 -16.59
CA LYS A 82 5.79 -1.68 -15.42
C LYS A 82 6.50 -1.09 -14.21
N PRO A 83 5.76 -0.71 -13.15
CA PRO A 83 6.39 -0.18 -11.95
C PRO A 83 7.17 -1.27 -11.20
N VAL A 84 8.31 -0.88 -10.62
CA VAL A 84 9.11 -1.73 -9.72
C VAL A 84 8.50 -1.82 -8.32
N ALA A 85 7.74 -0.81 -7.91
CA ALA A 85 7.03 -0.76 -6.63
C ALA A 85 5.80 0.14 -6.69
N ALA A 86 4.82 -0.16 -5.86
CA ALA A 86 3.63 0.67 -5.65
C ALA A 86 3.38 0.84 -4.15
N ALA A 87 2.94 2.03 -3.77
CA ALA A 87 2.62 2.45 -2.43
C ALA A 87 1.26 3.17 -2.45
N SER A 88 0.69 3.43 -1.28
CA SER A 88 -0.67 3.98 -1.16
C SER A 88 -0.90 5.34 -1.83
N LEU A 89 0.15 6.11 -2.13
CA LEU A 89 0.06 7.44 -2.75
C LEU A 89 0.92 7.61 -4.00
N ALA A 90 1.70 6.60 -4.38
CA ALA A 90 2.69 6.72 -5.44
C ALA A 90 3.11 5.34 -5.96
N GLN A 91 3.68 5.31 -7.15
CA GLN A 91 4.40 4.14 -7.67
C GLN A 91 5.75 4.57 -8.23
N VAL A 92 6.69 3.64 -8.24
CA VAL A 92 8.06 3.83 -8.74
C VAL A 92 8.18 3.09 -10.06
N HIS A 93 8.53 3.84 -11.09
CA HIS A 93 8.92 3.34 -12.42
C HIS A 93 10.42 3.49 -12.60
#